data_AF-A0A2N6DHY8-F1
#
_entry.id   AF-A0A2N6DHY8-F1
#
_cell.length_a   1.000
_cell.length_b   1.000
_cell.length_c   1.000
_cell.angle_alpha   90.00
_cell.angle_beta   90.00
_cell.angle_gamma   90.00
#
_symmetry.space_group_name_H-M   'P 1'
#
loop_
_entity.id
_entity.type
_entity.pdbx_description
1 polymer ?
#
loop_
_entity_poly.entity_id
_entity_poly.type
_entity_poly.pdbx_seq_one_letter_code
_entity_poly.pdbx_strand_id
1 'polypeptide(L)'
;MKKFYRIIMVLALVVIISGCASRQREVLLAQTVSDVRGCENLGEVELTASQIAIITASLGLKNDIEYRKDNCSDIGGNVIVGRKLCYYCKDLDTEYR
;
A
#
# COMPACT_ATOMS: atom_id res chain seq x y z
N MET A 1 42.89 -9.77 14.15
CA MET A 1 42.41 -8.64 13.32
C MET A 1 41.45 -9.03 12.19
N LYS A 2 41.64 -10.15 11.45
CA LYS A 2 40.73 -10.57 10.35
C LYS A 2 39.27 -10.89 10.75
N LYS A 3 39.01 -11.32 11.99
CA LYS A 3 37.66 -11.68 12.47
C LYS A 3 36.74 -10.47 12.71
N PHE A 4 37.31 -9.32 13.12
CA PHE A 4 36.56 -8.09 13.36
C PHE A 4 36.00 -7.48 12.06
N TYR A 5 36.79 -7.52 10.98
CA TYR A 5 36.35 -7.03 9.66
C TYR A 5 35.12 -7.78 9.12
N ARG A 6 35.03 -9.08 9.36
CA ARG A 6 33.88 -9.88 8.93
C ARG A 6 32.59 -9.48 9.66
N ILE A 7 32.68 -9.17 10.95
CA ILE A 7 31.52 -8.74 11.75
C ILE A 7 31.03 -7.37 11.30
N ILE A 8 31.94 -6.43 11.05
CA ILE A 8 31.60 -5.08 10.57
C ILE A 8 30.96 -5.15 9.18
N MET A 9 31.45 -6.02 8.29
CA MET A 9 30.85 -6.21 6.97
C MET A 9 29.43 -6.79 7.03
N VAL A 10 29.18 -7.76 7.92
CA VAL A 10 27.83 -8.33 8.11
C VAL A 10 26.88 -7.28 8.66
N LEU A 11 27.31 -6.46 9.64
CA LEU A 11 26.50 -5.36 10.17
C LEU A 11 26.17 -4.31 9.10
N ALA A 12 27.14 -3.92 8.28
CA ALA A 12 26.91 -2.98 7.18
C ALA A 12 25.93 -3.55 6.14
N LEU A 13 26.00 -4.85 5.85
CA LEU A 13 25.08 -5.51 4.91
C LEU A 13 23.63 -5.50 5.43
N VAL A 14 23.42 -5.74 6.72
CA VAL A 14 22.07 -5.74 7.33
C VAL A 14 21.43 -4.35 7.27
N VAL A 15 22.21 -3.29 7.50
CA VAL A 15 21.71 -1.90 7.44
C VAL A 15 21.29 -1.50 6.02
N ILE A 16 21.99 -1.97 5.00
CA ILE A 16 21.64 -1.70 3.60
C ILE A 16 20.34 -2.42 3.20
N ILE A 17 20.12 -3.65 3.69
CA ILE A 17 18.90 -4.43 3.39
C ILE A 17 17.66 -3.80 4.05
N SER A 18 17.81 -3.21 5.25
CA SER A 18 16.71 -2.47 5.90
C SER A 18 16.36 -1.13 5.23
N GLY A 19 17.17 -0.64 4.29
CA GLY A 19 16.93 0.60 3.54
C GLY A 19 15.84 0.49 2.47
N CYS A 20 15.43 -0.73 2.10
CA CYS A 20 14.27 -0.98 1.23
C CYS A 20 12.98 -1.15 2.06
N ALA A 21 12.78 -0.30 3.07
CA ALA A 21 11.44 -0.11 3.62
C ALA A 21 10.59 0.50 2.49
N SER A 22 9.83 -0.37 1.83
CA SER A 22 8.84 0.01 0.82
C SER A 22 8.10 1.23 1.32
N ARG A 23 8.08 2.32 0.54
CA ARG A 23 7.18 3.45 0.77
C ARG A 23 5.76 2.92 0.52
N GLN A 24 5.22 2.18 1.48
CA GLN A 24 3.83 1.79 1.48
C GLN A 24 3.05 3.07 1.75
N ARG A 25 2.63 3.74 0.67
CA ARG A 25 1.73 4.88 0.75
C ARG A 25 0.46 4.35 1.39
N GLU A 26 0.11 4.85 2.57
CA GLU A 26 -1.07 4.36 3.27
C GLU A 26 -2.32 4.81 2.50
N VAL A 27 -3.06 3.85 1.96
CA VAL A 27 -4.33 4.14 1.26
C VAL A 27 -5.46 4.20 2.29
N LEU A 28 -6.14 5.35 2.34
CA LEU A 28 -7.22 5.61 3.29
C LEU A 28 -8.56 5.07 2.76
N LEU A 29 -9.46 4.72 3.68
CA LEU A 29 -10.82 4.30 3.36
C LEU A 29 -11.77 5.46 3.61
N ALA A 30 -12.36 6.00 2.54
CA ALA A 30 -13.42 6.99 2.63
C ALA A 30 -14.79 6.29 2.69
N GLN A 31 -15.70 6.85 3.51
CA GLN A 31 -17.04 6.31 3.67
C GLN A 31 -17.96 6.76 2.54
N THR A 32 -17.76 7.97 2.01
CA THR A 32 -18.62 8.57 1.00
C THR A 32 -17.81 9.26 -0.10
N VAL A 33 -18.43 9.40 -1.28
CA VAL A 33 -17.84 10.15 -2.40
C VAL A 33 -17.69 11.65 -2.11
N SER A 34 -18.43 12.18 -1.12
CA SER A 34 -18.25 13.55 -0.64
C SER A 34 -16.90 13.78 0.04
N ASP A 35 -16.32 12.74 0.65
CA ASP A 35 -15.04 12.82 1.36
C ASP A 35 -13.85 12.98 0.40
N VAL A 36 -14.05 12.64 -0.89
CA VAL A 36 -13.03 12.74 -1.95
C VAL A 36 -13.34 13.85 -2.95
N ARG A 37 -14.16 14.83 -2.54
CA ARG A 37 -14.54 15.94 -3.41
C ARG A 37 -13.32 16.81 -3.71
N GLY A 38 -12.94 16.89 -4.98
CA GLY A 38 -11.72 17.59 -5.43
C GLY A 38 -10.52 16.67 -5.64
N CYS A 39 -10.66 15.37 -5.36
CA CYS A 39 -9.68 14.36 -5.69
C CYS A 39 -9.83 13.88 -7.14
N GLU A 40 -8.72 13.43 -7.72
CA GLU A 40 -8.71 12.82 -9.05
C GLU A 40 -9.25 11.39 -8.97
N ASN A 41 -10.23 11.06 -9.81
CA ASN A 41 -10.75 9.70 -9.92
C ASN A 41 -9.84 8.89 -10.84
N LEU A 42 -9.20 7.86 -10.29
CA LEU A 42 -8.31 6.97 -11.03
C LEU A 42 -9.05 5.73 -11.59
N GLY A 43 -10.31 5.55 -11.22
CA GLY A 43 -11.17 4.48 -11.70
C GLY A 43 -11.38 3.36 -10.67
N GLU A 44 -11.74 2.19 -11.17
CA GLU A 44 -12.04 1.03 -10.34
C GLU A 44 -10.79 0.18 -10.10
N VAL A 45 -10.57 -0.24 -8.85
CA VAL A 45 -9.58 -1.24 -8.50
C VAL A 45 -10.14 -2.64 -8.72
N GLU A 46 -9.60 -3.30 -9.72
CA GLU A 46 -9.87 -4.70 -10.02
C GLU A 46 -8.97 -5.61 -9.19
N LEU A 47 -9.51 -6.77 -8.80
CA LEU A 47 -8.72 -7.83 -8.16
C LEU A 47 -8.33 -8.86 -9.20
N THR A 48 -7.09 -9.35 -9.09
CA THR A 48 -6.63 -10.48 -9.89
C THR A 48 -7.33 -11.76 -9.45
N ALA A 49 -7.42 -12.75 -10.35
CA ALA A 49 -7.97 -14.07 -10.03
C ALA A 49 -7.27 -14.72 -8.81
N SER A 50 -5.97 -14.53 -8.68
CA SER A 50 -5.18 -15.02 -7.54
C SER A 50 -5.59 -14.34 -6.22
N GLN A 51 -5.79 -13.02 -6.23
CA GLN A 51 -6.26 -12.28 -5.05
C GLN A 51 -7.66 -12.75 -4.64
N ILE A 52 -8.56 -12.94 -5.62
CA ILE A 52 -9.92 -13.45 -5.38
C ILE A 52 -9.87 -14.86 -4.76
N ALA A 53 -9.01 -15.74 -5.27
CA ALA A 53 -8.83 -17.08 -4.73
C ALA A 53 -8.34 -17.05 -3.27
N ILE A 54 -7.39 -16.17 -2.95
CA ILE A 54 -6.87 -16.00 -1.59
C ILE A 54 -7.96 -15.46 -0.65
N ILE A 55 -8.71 -14.44 -1.06
CA ILE A 55 -9.83 -13.87 -0.28
C ILE A 55 -10.87 -14.96 0.02
N THR A 56 -11.22 -15.76 -0.99
CA THR A 56 -12.20 -16.83 -0.87
C THR A 56 -11.71 -17.96 0.03
N ALA A 57 -10.44 -18.36 -0.12
CA ALA A 57 -9.83 -19.42 0.69
C ALA A 57 -9.63 -19.01 2.16
N SER A 58 -9.37 -17.71 2.40
CA SER A 58 -9.11 -17.17 3.74
C SER A 58 -10.37 -16.75 4.49
N LEU A 59 -11.56 -16.81 3.87
CA LEU A 59 -12.82 -16.24 4.39
C LEU A 59 -12.67 -14.78 4.86
N GLY A 60 -11.66 -14.07 4.37
CA GLY A 60 -11.15 -12.86 4.99
C GLY A 60 -11.54 -11.60 4.23
N LEU A 61 -12.59 -10.92 4.68
CA LEU A 61 -12.93 -9.54 4.27
C LEU A 61 -11.76 -8.56 4.46
N LYS A 62 -10.86 -8.85 5.41
CA LYS A 62 -9.66 -8.06 5.67
C LYS A 62 -8.71 -8.07 4.47
N ASN A 63 -8.55 -9.23 3.82
CA ASN A 63 -7.68 -9.40 2.67
C ASN A 63 -8.23 -8.69 1.42
N ASP A 64 -9.55 -8.63 1.25
CA ASP A 64 -10.20 -7.89 0.16
C ASP A 64 -9.83 -6.40 0.20
N ILE A 65 -9.98 -5.78 1.38
CA ILE A 65 -9.66 -4.37 1.56
C ILE A 65 -8.17 -4.10 1.36
N GLU A 66 -7.30 -4.96 1.90
CA GLU A 66 -5.84 -4.80 1.81
C GLU A 66 -5.36 -4.92 0.36
N TYR A 67 -5.80 -5.93 -0.40
CA TYR A 67 -5.45 -6.04 -1.82
C TYR A 67 -5.97 -4.87 -2.66
N ARG A 68 -7.15 -4.35 -2.34
CA ARG A 68 -7.67 -3.17 -3.05
C ARG A 68 -6.85 -1.93 -2.74
N LYS A 69 -6.39 -1.76 -1.49
CA LYS A 69 -5.47 -0.69 -1.10
C LYS A 69 -4.17 -0.79 -1.87
N ASP A 70 -3.58 -1.98 -1.93
CA ASP A 70 -2.34 -2.21 -2.69
C ASP A 70 -2.53 -1.87 -4.17
N ASN A 71 -3.56 -2.42 -4.82
CA ASN A 71 -3.84 -2.14 -6.23
C ASN A 71 -4.14 -0.65 -6.49
N CYS A 72 -4.74 0.07 -5.54
CA CYS A 72 -5.02 1.50 -5.65
C CYS A 72 -3.73 2.32 -5.51
N SER A 73 -2.84 1.93 -4.60
CA SER A 73 -1.51 2.51 -4.46
C SER A 73 -0.67 2.31 -5.73
N ASP A 74 -0.74 1.13 -6.34
CA ASP A 74 -0.01 0.78 -7.57
C ASP A 74 -0.37 1.67 -8.76
N ILE A 75 -1.63 2.12 -8.84
CA ILE A 75 -2.08 3.07 -9.87
C ILE A 75 -1.90 4.54 -9.45
N GLY A 76 -1.25 4.81 -8.31
CA GLY A 76 -0.91 6.15 -7.83
C GLY A 76 -1.94 6.79 -6.90
N GLY A 77 -3.01 6.07 -6.53
CA GLY A 77 -4.04 6.55 -5.62
C GLY A 77 -3.65 6.47 -4.15
N ASN A 78 -4.42 7.17 -3.33
CA ASN A 78 -4.24 7.20 -1.87
C ASN A 78 -5.56 7.14 -1.09
N VAL A 79 -6.71 7.04 -1.77
CA VAL A 79 -8.02 6.87 -1.12
C VAL A 79 -8.88 5.86 -1.87
N ILE A 80 -9.58 4.99 -1.13
CA ILE A 80 -10.60 4.08 -1.66
C ILE A 80 -11.98 4.44 -1.12
N VAL A 81 -12.95 4.52 -2.02
CA VAL A 81 -14.37 4.70 -1.70
C VAL A 81 -15.14 3.41 -2.02
N GLY A 82 -15.99 2.97 -1.09
CA GLY A 82 -16.93 1.87 -1.34
C GLY A 82 -16.30 0.52 -1.70
N ARG A 83 -15.01 0.31 -1.35
CA ARG A 83 -14.22 -0.87 -1.70
C ARG A 83 -14.06 -1.11 -3.21
N LYS A 84 -14.17 -0.09 -4.06
CA LYS A 84 -13.98 -0.28 -5.51
C LYS A 84 -13.37 0.91 -6.22
N LEU A 85 -13.67 2.13 -5.79
CA LEU A 85 -13.21 3.33 -6.50
C LEU A 85 -11.92 3.84 -5.86
N CYS A 86 -10.89 4.06 -6.68
CA CYS A 86 -9.60 4.59 -6.28
C CYS A 86 -9.49 6.06 -6.67
N TYR A 87 -9.02 6.88 -5.74
CA TYR A 87 -8.84 8.31 -5.91
C TYR A 87 -7.43 8.74 -5.50
N TYR A 88 -6.95 9.82 -6.13
CA TYR A 88 -5.79 10.56 -5.69
C TYR A 88 -6.19 11.92 -5.13
N CYS A 89 -5.94 12.11 -3.83
CA CYS A 89 -6.19 13.35 -3.11
C CYS A 89 -4.85 13.99 -2.73
N LYS A 90 -4.54 15.15 -3.31
CA LYS A 90 -3.26 15.83 -3.11
C LYS A 90 -3.03 16.29 -1.66
N ASP A 91 -4.10 16.68 -0.96
CA ASP A 91 -4.03 17.25 0.38
C ASP A 91 -3.78 16.19 1.48
N LEU A 92 -4.06 14.91 1.20
CA LEU A 92 -3.82 13.79 2.12
C LEU A 92 -2.37 13.27 2.07
N ASP A 93 -1.63 13.62 1.02
CA ASP A 93 -0.22 13.25 0.83
C ASP A 93 0.72 14.01 1.80
N THR A 94 0.20 15.02 2.51
CA THR A 94 0.97 15.91 3.40
C THR A 94 0.76 15.68 4.89
N GLU A 95 -0.25 14.91 5.31
CA GLU A 95 -0.55 14.71 6.75
C GLU A 95 0.18 13.52 7.40
N TYR A 96 0.72 12.59 6.62
CA TYR A 96 1.42 11.39 7.14
C TYR A 96 2.94 11.42 6.88
N ARG A 97 3.58 12.57 7.10
CA ARG A 97 5.02 12.74 6.92
C ARG A 97 5.80 12.78 8.23
#